data_AF-X1CHD4-F1
#
_entry.id   AF-X1CHD4-F1
#
_cell.length_a   1.000
_cell.length_b   1.000
_cell.length_c   1.000
_cell.angle_alpha   90.00
_cell.angle_beta   90.00
_cell.angle_gamma   90.00
#
_symmetry.space_group_name_H-M   'P 1'
#
loop_
_entity.id
_entity.type
_entity.pdbx_description
1 polymer ?
#
loop_
_entity_poly.entity_id
_entity_poly.type
_entity_poly.pdbx_seq_one_letter_code
_entity_poly.pdbx_strand_id
1 'polypeptide(L)'
;IFGNGIAVKIYGELKIAAKEIVYARELKLNTLQVLVLTPESGDHFPWDVKKWIYHKGEYDNYASIDIYSAATGQYQMRADGRQAIRTVPTTLPDDGSLWLDFIAIGE
;
A
#
# COMPACT_ATOMS: atom_id res chain seq x y z
N ILE A 1 -13.66 27.08 11.28
CA ILE A 1 -13.93 25.70 10.83
C ILE A 1 -15.38 25.66 10.43
N PHE A 2 -15.69 25.55 9.13
CA PHE A 2 -17.03 25.31 8.61
C PHE A 2 -16.94 24.07 7.71
N GLY A 3 -17.84 23.12 7.92
CA GLY A 3 -17.87 21.83 7.20
C GLY A 3 -18.18 20.69 8.15
N ASN A 4 -19.44 20.27 8.21
CA ASN A 4 -19.81 18.99 8.82
C ASN A 4 -19.44 17.89 7.81
N GLY A 5 -18.21 17.39 7.88
CA GLY A 5 -17.76 16.23 7.11
C GLY A 5 -17.81 14.96 7.97
N ILE A 6 -18.18 13.83 7.38
CA ILE A 6 -18.11 12.52 8.02
C ILE A 6 -16.88 11.82 7.49
N ALA A 7 -15.85 11.62 8.33
CA ALA A 7 -14.72 10.79 7.98
C ALA A 7 -15.02 9.32 8.30
N VAL A 8 -15.00 8.47 7.28
CA VAL A 8 -15.11 7.02 7.39
C VAL A 8 -13.70 6.42 7.47
N LYS A 9 -13.48 5.56 8.47
CA LYS A 9 -12.23 4.81 8.64
C LYS A 9 -12.50 3.33 8.43
N ILE A 10 -11.74 2.71 7.53
CA ILE A 10 -11.90 1.31 7.12
C ILE A 10 -10.61 0.58 7.45
N TYR A 11 -10.77 -0.61 8.03
CA TYR A 11 -9.69 -1.57 8.27
C TYR A 11 -10.00 -2.82 7.47
N GLY A 12 -8.97 -3.44 6.92
CA GLY A 12 -9.11 -4.72 6.24
C GLY A 12 -7.79 -5.23 5.70
N GLU A 13 -7.89 -6.32 4.97
CA GLU A 13 -6.78 -6.98 4.29
C GLU A 13 -7.03 -6.95 2.78
N LEU A 14 -5.97 -6.80 2.00
CA LEU A 14 -6.03 -6.88 0.54
C LEU A 14 -4.81 -7.62 -0.01
N LYS A 15 -5.02 -8.49 -1.00
CA LYS A 15 -3.96 -9.17 -1.75
C LYS A 15 -3.73 -8.41 -3.04
N ILE A 16 -2.52 -7.88 -3.24
CA ILE A 16 -2.23 -6.98 -4.35
C ILE A 16 -0.85 -7.23 -4.95
N ALA A 17 -0.73 -7.05 -6.26
CA ALA A 17 0.55 -7.06 -6.96
C ALA A 17 1.20 -5.67 -7.00
N ALA A 18 2.50 -5.63 -7.30
CA ALA A 18 3.22 -4.38 -7.48
C ALA A 18 2.68 -3.60 -8.69
N LYS A 19 2.56 -2.27 -8.57
CA LYS A 19 2.03 -1.31 -9.55
C LYS A 19 0.51 -1.37 -9.78
N GLU A 20 -0.24 -2.07 -8.93
CA GLU A 20 -1.69 -2.04 -9.03
C GLU A 20 -2.29 -0.73 -8.48
N ILE A 21 -3.51 -0.46 -8.92
CA ILE A 21 -4.28 0.73 -8.56
C ILE A 21 -5.49 0.30 -7.73
N VAL A 22 -5.71 0.98 -6.61
CA VAL A 22 -6.90 0.83 -5.76
C VAL A 22 -7.67 2.13 -5.74
N TYR A 23 -8.92 2.09 -6.20
CA TYR A 23 -9.81 3.25 -6.22
C TYR A 23 -10.53 3.43 -4.89
N ALA A 24 -10.85 4.68 -4.52
CA ALA A 24 -11.64 4.99 -3.33
C ALA A 24 -12.97 4.21 -3.29
N ARG A 25 -13.65 4.11 -4.44
CA ARG A 25 -14.92 3.38 -4.59
C ARG A 25 -14.82 1.89 -4.31
N GLU A 26 -13.67 1.27 -4.54
CA GLU A 26 -13.43 -0.15 -4.24
C GLU A 26 -13.38 -0.38 -2.74
N LEU A 27 -12.85 0.62 -2.01
CA LEU A 27 -12.85 0.67 -0.55
C LEU A 27 -14.16 1.20 0.03
N LYS A 28 -15.21 1.42 -0.77
CA LYS A 28 -16.49 2.02 -0.32
C LYS A 28 -16.34 3.43 0.27
N LEU A 29 -15.34 4.17 -0.20
CA LEU A 29 -15.14 5.59 0.07
C LEU A 29 -15.49 6.40 -1.19
N ASN A 30 -16.05 7.58 -1.01
CA ASN A 30 -16.20 8.59 -2.05
C ASN A 30 -14.86 9.27 -2.36
N THR A 31 -14.04 9.48 -1.33
CA THR A 31 -12.70 10.08 -1.46
C THR A 31 -11.68 9.30 -0.63
N LEU A 32 -10.43 9.19 -1.10
CA LEU A 32 -9.33 8.60 -0.35
C LEU A 32 -8.37 9.72 0.11
N GLN A 33 -8.27 9.93 1.42
CA GLN A 33 -7.39 10.95 2.00
C GLN A 33 -6.13 10.32 2.59
N VAL A 34 -6.32 9.24 3.33
CA VAL A 34 -5.24 8.48 3.97
C VAL A 34 -5.41 7.01 3.62
N LEU A 35 -4.30 6.36 3.31
CA LEU A 35 -4.20 4.92 3.23
C LEU A 35 -2.95 4.55 4.04
N VAL A 36 -2.99 3.53 4.87
CA VAL A 36 -1.82 2.94 5.55
C VAL A 36 -1.80 1.50 5.09
N LEU A 37 -0.61 1.00 4.75
CA LEU A 37 -0.42 -0.35 4.23
C LEU A 37 0.69 -0.99 5.07
N THR A 38 0.44 -2.19 5.54
CA THR A 38 1.41 -2.99 6.30
C THR A 38 1.50 -4.34 5.61
N PRO A 39 2.68 -4.75 5.12
CA PRO A 39 2.82 -6.05 4.48
C PRO A 39 2.66 -7.19 5.49
N GLU A 40 1.81 -8.15 5.13
CA GLU A 40 1.70 -9.43 5.81
C GLU A 40 2.48 -10.46 4.99
N SER A 41 3.64 -10.86 5.52
CA SER A 41 4.54 -11.84 4.91
C SER A 41 4.95 -12.84 5.98
N GLY A 42 4.72 -14.13 5.71
CA GLY A 42 5.19 -15.22 6.59
C GLY A 42 6.71 -15.40 6.57
N ASP A 43 7.40 -14.85 5.56
CA ASP A 43 8.84 -14.94 5.44
C ASP A 43 9.53 -13.72 6.08
N HIS A 44 10.73 -13.93 6.63
CA HIS A 44 11.59 -12.88 7.20
C HIS A 44 12.19 -11.92 6.14
N PHE A 45 11.56 -11.82 4.97
CA PHE A 45 11.94 -10.86 3.94
C PHE A 45 11.28 -9.50 4.23
N PRO A 46 12.07 -8.42 4.35
CA PRO A 46 11.51 -7.09 4.51
C PRO A 46 10.92 -6.63 3.17
N TRP A 47 9.61 -6.45 3.16
CA TRP A 47 8.87 -5.79 2.09
C TRP A 47 8.61 -4.34 2.49
N ASP A 48 8.93 -3.39 1.62
CA ASP A 48 8.56 -1.98 1.78
C ASP A 48 7.45 -1.64 0.80
N VAL A 49 6.31 -1.24 1.34
CA VAL A 49 5.10 -0.93 0.57
C VAL A 49 4.96 0.58 0.50
N LYS A 50 5.04 1.11 -0.71
CA LYS A 50 4.81 2.52 -1.00
C LYS A 50 3.46 2.67 -1.69
N LYS A 51 2.86 3.84 -1.46
CA LYS A 51 1.62 4.25 -2.10
C LYS A 51 1.77 5.67 -2.59
N TRP A 52 1.13 5.96 -3.70
CA TRP A 52 0.93 7.31 -4.18
C TRP A 52 -0.56 7.51 -4.44
N ILE A 53 -1.15 8.47 -3.72
CA ILE A 53 -2.57 8.80 -3.89
C ILE A 53 -2.64 9.96 -4.88
N TYR A 54 -3.25 9.70 -6.03
CA TYR A 54 -3.60 10.73 -7.01
C TYR A 54 -4.71 11.61 -6.41
N HIS A 55 -4.62 12.94 -6.52
CA HIS A 55 -5.66 13.89 -6.06
C HIS A 55 -6.30 13.55 -4.70
N LYS A 56 -5.51 13.60 -3.63
CA LYS A 56 -5.95 13.26 -2.26
C LYS A 56 -7.18 14.06 -1.84
N GLY A 57 -8.23 13.35 -1.40
CA GLY A 57 -9.48 13.96 -0.96
C GLY A 57 -10.41 14.44 -2.08
N GLU A 58 -10.06 14.24 -3.34
CA GLU A 58 -10.98 14.46 -4.46
C GLU A 58 -11.80 13.20 -4.77
N TYR A 59 -12.96 13.41 -5.40
CA TYR A 59 -13.83 12.31 -5.83
C TYR A 59 -13.15 11.44 -6.89
N ASP A 60 -13.47 10.14 -6.84
CA ASP A 60 -12.95 9.12 -7.78
C ASP A 60 -11.43 9.01 -7.84
N ASN A 61 -10.78 9.38 -6.74
CA ASN A 61 -9.34 9.29 -6.64
C ASN A 61 -8.87 7.86 -6.32
N TYR A 62 -7.56 7.63 -6.45
CA TYR A 62 -6.98 6.29 -6.34
C TYR A 62 -5.58 6.30 -5.75
N ALA A 63 -5.17 5.16 -5.20
CA ALA A 63 -3.82 4.89 -4.77
C ALA A 63 -3.14 3.93 -5.74
N SER A 64 -2.00 4.32 -6.29
CA SER A 64 -1.07 3.40 -6.94
C SER A 64 -0.14 2.82 -5.88
N ILE A 65 0.01 1.50 -5.85
CA ILE A 65 0.78 0.77 -4.84
C ILE A 65 2.01 0.16 -5.48
N ASP A 66 3.17 0.42 -4.89
CA ASP A 66 4.46 -0.14 -5.29
C ASP A 66 5.02 -0.99 -4.15
N ILE A 67 5.59 -2.13 -4.50
CA ILE A 67 6.23 -3.05 -3.55
C ILE A 67 7.72 -3.14 -3.89
N TYR A 68 8.54 -2.99 -2.87
CA TYR A 68 9.99 -3.08 -2.95
C TYR A 68 10.47 -4.18 -2.01
N SER A 69 11.57 -4.83 -2.39
CA SER A 69 12.23 -5.80 -1.55
C SER A 69 13.71 -5.50 -1.43
N ALA A 70 14.26 -5.74 -0.25
CA ALA A 70 15.70 -5.75 -0.04
C ALA A 70 16.28 -7.13 -0.40
N ALA A 71 15.89 -7.70 -1.54
CA ALA A 71 16.21 -9.08 -1.95
C ALA A 71 17.70 -9.31 -2.34
N THR A 72 18.64 -8.60 -1.73
CA THR A 72 20.08 -8.85 -1.85
C THR A 72 20.71 -9.04 -0.48
N GLY A 73 20.39 -10.19 0.12
CA GLY A 73 21.24 -10.84 1.11
C GLY A 73 21.08 -10.34 2.54
N GLN A 74 20.37 -11.18 3.32
CA GLN A 74 20.54 -11.42 4.75
C GLN A 74 20.83 -10.21 5.66
N TYR A 75 19.88 -9.98 6.58
CA TYR A 75 19.91 -9.16 7.80
C TYR A 75 19.74 -7.64 7.64
N GLN A 76 18.81 -7.11 8.46
CA GLN A 76 18.59 -5.71 8.85
C GLN A 76 19.05 -4.65 7.83
N MET A 77 18.09 -3.92 7.25
CA MET A 77 18.41 -2.70 6.51
C MET A 77 19.14 -1.73 7.47
N ARG A 78 20.47 -1.68 7.36
CA ARG A 78 21.30 -0.68 8.05
C ARG A 78 21.17 0.64 7.29
N ALA A 79 21.35 1.75 7.98
CA ALA A 79 21.27 3.10 7.40
C ALA A 79 22.34 3.39 6.32
N ASP A 80 23.15 2.40 5.90
CA ASP A 80 24.27 2.55 4.95
C ASP A 80 23.87 2.44 3.46
N GLY A 81 22.58 2.38 3.16
CA GLY A 81 22.07 2.86 1.87
C GLY A 81 22.11 1.87 0.70
N ARG A 82 21.96 0.56 0.94
CA ARG A 82 21.66 -0.37 -0.17
C ARG A 82 20.30 -0.04 -0.80
N GLN A 83 20.29 0.19 -2.12
CA GLN A 83 19.07 0.47 -2.87
C GLN A 83 18.12 -0.75 -2.82
N ALA A 84 16.86 -0.48 -2.48
CA ALA A 84 15.80 -1.48 -2.60
C ALA A 84 15.54 -1.78 -4.07
N ILE A 85 15.42 -3.06 -4.40
CA ILE A 85 15.06 -3.48 -5.75
C ILE A 85 13.55 -3.38 -5.88
N ARG A 86 13.06 -2.76 -6.95
CA ARG A 86 11.64 -2.84 -7.31
C ARG A 86 11.29 -4.30 -7.59
N THR A 87 10.35 -4.84 -6.84
CA THR A 87 9.89 -6.20 -7.06
C THR A 87 8.93 -6.20 -8.25
N VAL A 88 9.12 -7.14 -9.17
CA VAL A 88 8.15 -7.36 -10.24
C VAL A 88 7.02 -8.24 -9.70
N PRO A 89 5.77 -8.08 -10.15
CA PRO A 89 4.63 -8.88 -9.67
C PRO A 89 4.96 -10.37 -9.52
N THR A 90 5.51 -10.99 -10.56
CA THR A 90 5.84 -12.42 -10.61
C THR A 90 6.93 -12.89 -9.62
N THR A 91 7.57 -11.99 -8.88
CA THR A 91 8.57 -12.32 -7.85
C THR A 91 8.07 -12.10 -6.43
N LEU A 92 6.79 -11.75 -6.27
CA LEU A 92 6.15 -11.65 -4.96
C LEU A 92 5.75 -13.05 -4.44
N PRO A 93 5.65 -13.23 -3.10
CA PRO A 93 5.50 -14.55 -2.47
C PRO A 93 4.25 -15.33 -2.88
N ASP A 94 3.12 -14.65 -3.14
CA ASP A 94 1.82 -15.29 -3.29
C ASP A 94 1.29 -15.19 -4.72
N ASP A 95 1.57 -16.16 -5.58
CA ASP A 95 1.15 -16.18 -7.00
C ASP A 95 1.45 -14.87 -7.76
N GLY A 96 2.50 -14.17 -7.34
CA GLY A 96 2.87 -12.87 -7.87
C GLY A 96 2.16 -11.66 -7.24
N SER A 97 1.71 -11.79 -6.00
CA SER A 97 1.10 -10.74 -5.18
C SER A 97 1.54 -10.86 -3.70
N LEU A 98 1.16 -9.88 -2.88
CA LEU A 98 1.48 -9.80 -1.45
C LEU A 98 0.21 -9.42 -0.66
N TRP A 99 -0.03 -10.08 0.47
CA TRP A 99 -1.07 -9.68 1.42
C TRP A 99 -0.67 -8.43 2.19
N LEU A 100 -1.60 -7.48 2.31
CA LEU A 100 -1.42 -6.22 3.00
C LEU A 100 -2.59 -5.98 3.95
N ASP A 101 -2.27 -5.73 5.21
CA ASP A 101 -3.17 -5.02 6.13
C ASP A 101 -3.28 -3.57 5.71
N PHE A 102 -4.48 -3.01 5.75
CA PHE A 102 -4.70 -1.60 5.43
C PHE A 102 -5.60 -0.85 6.40
N ILE A 103 -5.34 0.45 6.48
CA ILE A 103 -6.21 1.43 7.12
C ILE A 103 -6.47 2.54 6.12
N ALA A 104 -7.71 2.71 5.68
CA ALA A 104 -8.13 3.78 4.79
C ALA A 104 -8.98 4.82 5.54
N ILE A 105 -8.82 6.10 5.20
CA ILE A 105 -9.63 7.21 5.71
C ILE A 105 -10.08 8.05 4.53
N GLY A 106 -11.36 8.39 4.54
CA GLY A 106 -12.02 9.13 3.48
C GLY A 106 -13.40 9.62 3.90
N GLU A 107 -14.13 10.19 2.95
CA GLU A 107 -15.58 10.46 3.05
C GLU A 107 -16.36 9.48 2.18
#